data_AF-A0A088S1H3-F1
#
_entry.id   AF-A0A088S1H3-F1
#
_cell.length_a   1.000
_cell.length_b   1.000
_cell.length_c   1.000
_cell.angle_alpha   90.00
_cell.angle_beta   90.00
_cell.angle_gamma   90.00
#
_symmetry.space_group_name_H-M   'P 1'
#
loop_
_entity.id
_entity.type
_entity.pdbx_description
1 polymer ?
#
loop_
_entity_poly.entity_id
_entity_poly.type
_entity_poly.pdbx_seq_one_letter_code
_entity_poly.pdbx_strand_id
1 'polypeptide(L)'
;MVYTRWKCDRIPVLQMKLFTQEYNMMAGVGLLSMVFLFKHASYCSEETERKNGWWAGYPYWRDPIARRNEIRYKQLINNNDVDITDPKWTGCSREQLERLRAIV
;
A
#
# COMPACT_ATOMS: atom_id res chain seq x y z
N MET A 1 -5.01 -35.54 -31.13
CA MET A 1 -4.01 -34.65 -30.50
C MET A 1 -3.53 -35.32 -29.22
N VAL A 2 -2.25 -35.67 -29.09
CA VAL A 2 -1.72 -36.19 -27.82
C VAL A 2 -1.41 -35.00 -26.91
N TYR A 3 -2.07 -34.96 -25.74
CA TYR A 3 -1.82 -33.95 -24.71
C TYR A 3 -0.48 -34.26 -24.04
N THR A 4 0.56 -33.52 -24.42
CA THR A 4 1.86 -33.56 -23.76
C THR A 4 1.99 -32.38 -22.81
N ARG A 5 2.68 -32.59 -21.68
CA ARG A 5 2.86 -31.60 -20.62
C ARG A 5 3.38 -30.25 -21.14
N TRP A 6 4.36 -30.29 -22.05
CA TRP A 6 4.90 -29.11 -22.74
C TRP A 6 3.87 -28.27 -23.51
N LYS A 7 2.80 -28.89 -24.05
CA LYS A 7 1.71 -28.17 -24.72
C LYS A 7 0.72 -27.59 -23.72
N CYS A 8 0.47 -28.29 -22.61
CA CYS A 8 -0.45 -27.87 -21.56
C CYS A 8 0.12 -26.73 -20.70
N ASP A 9 1.42 -26.72 -20.43
CA ASP A 9 2.07 -25.72 -19.55
C ASP A 9 2.03 -24.29 -20.13
N ARG A 10 1.77 -24.15 -21.44
CA ARG A 10 1.60 -22.85 -22.11
C ARG A 10 0.21 -22.24 -21.92
N ILE A 11 -0.74 -23.04 -21.44
CA ILE A 11 -2.12 -22.61 -21.22
C ILE A 11 -2.27 -22.38 -19.71
N PRO A 12 -2.45 -21.13 -19.25
CA PRO A 12 -2.42 -20.79 -17.82
C PRO A 12 -3.41 -21.62 -16.97
N VAL A 13 -4.57 -21.93 -17.54
CA VAL A 13 -5.60 -22.75 -16.90
C VAL A 13 -5.13 -24.19 -16.65
N LEU A 14 -4.42 -24.78 -17.61
CA LEU A 14 -3.89 -26.15 -17.48
C LEU A 14 -2.66 -26.19 -16.59
N GLN A 15 -1.85 -25.13 -16.59
CA GLN A 15 -0.67 -25.01 -15.72
C GLN A 15 -1.07 -25.02 -14.24
N MET A 16 -2.08 -24.23 -13.84
CA MET A 16 -2.57 -24.25 -12.46
C MET A 16 -3.16 -25.60 -12.06
N LYS A 17 -3.89 -26.26 -12.98
CA LYS A 17 -4.45 -27.59 -12.74
C LYS A 17 -3.35 -28.64 -12.54
N LEU A 18 -2.32 -28.64 -13.38
CA LEU A 18 -1.21 -29.60 -13.29
C LEU A 18 -0.35 -29.33 -12.05
N PHE A 19 -0.06 -28.06 -11.76
CA PHE A 19 0.72 -27.68 -10.59
C PHE A 19 0.05 -28.12 -9.29
N THR A 20 -1.26 -27.87 -9.16
CA THR A 20 -2.01 -28.28 -7.97
C THR A 20 -2.00 -29.81 -7.84
N GLN A 21 -2.29 -30.56 -8.91
CA GLN A 21 -2.29 -32.02 -8.88
C GLN A 21 -0.95 -32.65 -8.49
N GLU A 22 0.17 -32.12 -8.99
CA GLU A 22 1.49 -32.72 -8.76
C GLU A 22 2.16 -32.21 -7.48
N TYR A 23 1.88 -30.97 -7.10
CA TYR A 23 2.50 -30.30 -5.95
C TYR A 23 1.44 -29.86 -4.93
N ASN A 24 0.51 -30.76 -4.59
CA ASN A 24 -0.61 -30.48 -3.68
C ASN A 24 -0.17 -29.82 -2.36
N MET A 25 0.93 -30.30 -1.76
CA MET A 25 1.45 -29.72 -0.52
C MET A 25 1.99 -28.29 -0.73
N MET A 26 2.71 -28.03 -1.82
CA MET A 26 3.25 -26.70 -2.11
C MET A 26 2.14 -25.71 -2.44
N ALA A 27 1.10 -26.15 -3.16
CA ALA A 27 -0.09 -25.34 -3.39
C ALA A 27 -0.80 -24.97 -2.08
N GLY A 28 -0.91 -25.92 -1.15
CA GLY A 28 -1.45 -25.67 0.20
C GLY A 28 -0.61 -24.67 0.99
N VAL A 29 0.72 -24.82 1.02
CA VAL A 29 1.63 -23.87 1.69
C VAL A 29 1.56 -22.48 1.05
N GLY A 30 1.47 -22.40 -0.28
CA GLY A 30 1.32 -21.13 -1.00
C GLY A 30 0.01 -20.41 -0.69
N LEU A 31 -1.10 -21.15 -0.57
CA LEU A 31 -2.37 -20.58 -0.13
C LEU A 31 -2.29 -20.07 1.31
N LEU A 32 -1.70 -20.86 2.21
CA LEU A 32 -1.54 -20.46 3.62
C LEU A 32 -0.66 -19.22 3.77
N SER A 33 0.42 -19.11 2.99
CA SER A 33 1.28 -17.92 3.01
C SER A 33 0.56 -16.69 2.46
N MET A 34 -0.26 -16.84 1.41
CA MET A 34 -1.11 -15.75 0.92
C MET A 34 -2.14 -15.29 1.96
N VAL A 35 -2.80 -16.22 2.65
CA VAL A 35 -3.76 -15.90 3.72
C VAL A 35 -3.05 -15.21 4.88
N PHE A 36 -1.87 -15.67 5.26
CA PHE A 36 -1.05 -15.04 6.29
C PHE A 36 -0.68 -13.60 5.90
N LEU A 37 -0.15 -13.41 4.68
CA LEU A 37 0.17 -12.09 4.15
C LEU A 37 -1.05 -11.17 4.13
N PHE A 38 -2.20 -11.68 3.69
CA PHE A 38 -3.44 -10.90 3.66
C PHE A 38 -3.89 -10.50 5.06
N LYS A 39 -3.86 -11.43 6.03
CA LYS A 39 -4.18 -11.15 7.43
C LYS A 39 -3.27 -10.08 8.03
N HIS A 40 -2.00 -10.06 7.64
CA HIS A 40 -1.00 -9.10 8.10
C HIS A 40 -0.80 -7.91 7.15
N ALA A 41 -1.60 -7.78 6.09
CA ALA A 41 -1.49 -6.65 5.17
C ALA A 41 -1.75 -5.31 5.88
N SER A 42 -2.61 -5.32 6.90
CA SER A 42 -2.85 -4.18 7.79
C SER A 42 -1.64 -3.79 8.63
N TYR A 43 -0.70 -4.71 8.91
CA TYR A 43 0.55 -4.39 9.59
C TYR A 43 1.48 -3.55 8.72
N CYS A 44 1.38 -3.69 7.39
CA CYS A 44 2.07 -2.85 6.41
C CYS A 44 1.30 -1.56 6.07
N SER A 45 0.29 -1.19 6.86
CA SER A 45 -0.44 0.07 6.67
C SER A 45 0.38 1.27 7.16
N GLU A 46 0.13 2.43 6.55
CA GLU A 46 0.76 3.68 6.96
C GLU A 46 0.42 4.08 8.41
N GLU A 47 -0.77 3.70 8.89
CA GLU A 47 -1.15 3.88 10.30
C GLU A 47 -0.26 3.06 11.24
N THR A 48 0.10 1.84 10.82
CA THR A 48 0.97 0.97 11.61
C THR A 48 2.43 1.39 11.46
N GLU A 49 2.86 1.86 10.28
CA GLU A 49 4.17 2.52 10.10
C GLU A 49 4.30 3.74 11.02
N ARG A 50 3.24 4.55 11.18
CA ARG A 50 3.23 5.69 12.11
C ARG A 50 3.32 5.26 13.57
N LYS A 51 2.65 4.18 13.97
CA LYS A 51 2.64 3.70 15.37
C LYS A 51 3.91 2.95 15.75
N ASN A 52 4.48 2.17 14.82
CA ASN A 52 5.53 1.19 15.09
C ASN A 52 6.84 1.40 14.31
N GLY A 53 6.93 2.40 13.43
CA GLY A 53 8.16 2.74 12.68
C GLY A 53 9.37 3.16 13.54
N TRP A 54 9.18 3.18 14.86
CA TRP A 54 10.10 3.61 15.90
C TRP A 54 11.06 2.48 16.36
N TRP A 55 10.88 1.26 15.84
CA TRP A 55 11.30 0.04 16.54
C TRP A 55 12.81 -0.22 16.60
N ALA A 56 13.64 0.42 15.77
CA ALA A 56 15.10 0.43 15.94
C ALA A 56 15.78 1.53 15.11
N GLY A 57 16.43 2.49 15.77
CA GLY A 57 17.37 3.42 15.11
C GLY A 57 16.75 4.41 14.12
N TYR A 58 15.45 4.69 14.21
CA TYR A 58 14.79 5.59 13.28
C TYR A 58 15.26 7.05 13.48
N PRO A 59 15.74 7.74 12.43
CA PRO A 59 16.31 9.07 12.54
C PRO A 59 15.23 10.16 12.56
N TYR A 60 14.67 10.45 13.75
CA TYR A 60 13.58 11.42 13.92
C TYR A 60 13.93 12.84 13.45
N TRP A 61 15.20 13.23 13.51
CA TRP A 61 15.62 14.56 13.04
C TRP A 61 15.49 14.73 11.52
N ARG A 62 15.42 13.64 10.76
CA ARG A 62 15.31 13.67 9.29
C ARG A 62 13.96 13.15 8.79
N ASP A 63 13.28 12.31 9.57
CA ASP A 63 11.97 11.73 9.29
C ASP A 63 11.75 11.34 7.81
N PRO A 64 12.52 10.37 7.29
CA PRO A 64 12.47 10.00 5.88
C PRO A 64 11.08 9.50 5.44
N ILE A 65 10.32 8.86 6.33
CA ILE A 65 8.96 8.39 6.03
C ILE A 65 8.02 9.57 5.83
N ALA A 66 8.07 10.56 6.74
CA ALA A 66 7.23 11.75 6.64
C ALA A 66 7.53 12.52 5.34
N ARG A 67 8.81 12.67 4.98
CA ARG A 67 9.21 13.36 3.74
C ARG A 67 8.77 12.62 2.48
N ARG A 68 8.87 11.28 2.46
CA ARG A 68 8.34 10.44 1.36
C ARG A 68 6.84 10.62 1.21
N ASN A 69 6.10 10.57 2.32
CA ASN A 69 4.65 10.65 2.31
C ASN A 69 4.20 12.07 1.93
N GLU A 70 4.88 13.12 2.39
CA GLU A 70 4.64 14.50 1.98
C GLU A 70 4.72 14.68 0.45
N ILE A 71 5.76 14.15 -0.19
CA ILE A 71 5.92 14.20 -1.65
C ILE A 71 4.73 13.51 -2.34
N ARG A 72 4.40 12.29 -1.89
CA ARG A 72 3.28 11.52 -2.43
C ARG A 72 1.95 12.24 -2.27
N TYR A 73 1.70 12.83 -1.12
CA TYR A 73 0.45 13.55 -0.82
C TYR A 73 0.34 14.85 -1.61
N LYS A 74 1.42 15.61 -1.74
CA LYS A 74 1.44 16.79 -2.62
C LYS A 74 1.09 16.45 -4.06
N GLN A 75 1.63 15.34 -4.58
CA GLN A 75 1.29 14.87 -5.92
C GLN A 75 -0.19 14.46 -6.02
N LEU A 76 -0.72 13.73 -5.03
CA LEU A 76 -2.14 13.35 -5.01
C LEU A 76 -3.07 14.56 -4.95
N ILE A 77 -2.74 15.56 -4.15
CA ILE A 77 -3.52 16.79 -4.02
C ILE A 77 -3.54 17.53 -5.34
N ASN A 78 -2.37 17.73 -5.96
CA ASN A 78 -2.25 18.44 -7.23
C ASN A 78 -2.94 17.69 -8.37
N ASN A 79 -2.83 16.36 -8.42
CA ASN A 79 -3.43 15.56 -9.49
C ASN A 79 -4.96 15.48 -9.41
N ASN A 80 -5.53 15.71 -8.21
CA ASN A 80 -6.97 15.66 -7.98
C ASN A 80 -7.58 17.05 -7.74
N ASP A 81 -6.80 18.13 -7.97
CA ASP A 81 -7.20 19.52 -7.72
C ASP A 81 -7.88 19.73 -6.34
N VAL A 82 -7.34 19.08 -5.31
CA VAL A 82 -7.94 19.12 -3.97
C VAL A 82 -7.62 20.46 -3.33
N ASP A 83 -8.68 21.21 -2.97
CA ASP A 83 -8.53 22.41 -2.17
C ASP A 83 -8.24 22.06 -0.70
N ILE A 84 -6.99 22.26 -0.29
CA ILE A 84 -6.52 22.04 1.08
C ILE A 84 -7.10 23.09 2.03
N THR A 85 -7.56 24.23 1.53
CA THR A 85 -8.12 25.34 2.32
C THR A 85 -9.62 25.22 2.57
N ASP A 86 -10.25 24.14 2.10
CA ASP A 86 -11.67 23.91 2.33
C ASP A 86 -11.95 23.87 3.86
N PRO A 87 -12.94 24.62 4.36
CA PRO A 87 -13.40 24.55 5.74
C PRO A 87 -13.74 23.15 6.22
N LYS A 88 -14.14 22.25 5.31
CA LYS A 88 -14.40 20.83 5.61
C LYS A 88 -13.16 20.11 6.14
N TRP A 89 -11.96 20.48 5.67
CA TRP A 89 -10.69 19.85 6.07
C TRP A 89 -10.00 20.61 7.21
N THR A 90 -10.15 21.93 7.24
CA THR A 90 -9.43 22.80 8.20
C THR A 90 -10.22 23.14 9.45
N GLY A 91 -11.55 22.98 9.43
CA GLY A 91 -12.44 23.38 10.52
C GLY A 91 -12.55 24.90 10.73
N CYS A 92 -11.92 25.70 9.85
CA CYS A 92 -11.85 27.16 9.93
C CYS A 92 -12.41 27.78 8.65
N SER A 93 -12.91 29.01 8.75
CA SER A 93 -13.30 29.77 7.55
C SER A 93 -12.05 30.18 6.75
N ARG A 94 -12.18 30.31 5.42
CA ARG A 94 -11.08 30.77 4.55
C ARG A 94 -10.50 32.13 4.99
N GLU A 95 -11.36 33.05 5.42
CA GLU A 95 -10.93 34.36 5.91
C GLU A 95 -10.03 34.27 7.15
N GLN A 96 -10.31 33.32 8.06
CA GLN A 96 -9.46 33.09 9.23
C GLN A 96 -8.10 32.51 8.82
N LEU A 97 -8.06 31.62 7.83
CA LEU A 97 -6.82 31.07 7.28
C LEU A 97 -5.98 32.15 6.60
N GLU A 98 -6.59 33.04 5.82
CA GLU A 98 -5.90 34.16 5.18
C GLU A 98 -5.32 35.14 6.20
N ARG A 99 -6.05 35.45 7.27
CA ARG A 99 -5.55 36.27 8.39
C ARG A 99 -4.36 35.62 9.09
N LEU A 100 -4.41 34.31 9.33
CA LEU A 100 -3.30 33.57 9.93
C LEU A 100 -2.06 33.55 9.04
N ARG A 101 -2.25 33.41 7.72
CA ARG A 101 -1.16 33.49 6.74
C ARG A 101 -0.48 34.85 6.70
N ALA A 102 -1.17 35.93 7.06
CA ALA A 102 -0.59 37.27 7.11
C ALA A 102 0.25 37.53 8.37
N ILE A 103 0.13 36.68 9.41
CA ILE A 103 0.81 36.83 10.70
C ILE A 103 2.11 35.99 10.76
N VAL A 104 2.16 34.88 10.02
CA VAL A 104 3.30 33.95 9.91
C VAL A 104 4.18 34.32 8.72
#